data_AF-A0A7S3HVE7-F1
#
_entry.id   AF-A0A7S3HVE7-F1
#
_cell.length_a   1.000
_cell.length_b   1.000
_cell.length_c   1.000
_cell.angle_alpha   90.00
_cell.angle_beta   90.00
_cell.angle_gamma   90.00
#
_symmetry.space_group_name_H-M   'P 1'
#
loop_
_entity.id
_entity.type
_entity.pdbx_description
1 polymer ?
#
loop_
_entity_poly.entity_id
_entity_poly.type
_entity_poly.pdbx_seq_one_letter_code
_entity_poly.pdbx_strand_id
1 'polypeptide(L)'
;MILSNGIMVSIIGINTGLKMSIIKLITWIGYDTHSELMTKITKGVFFGLFFNTGILLVLTNSNFSDVSTWLSTVFHGTYYDYSPRWYAMVGSTLVSTMQLN
;
A
#
# COMPACT_ATOMS: atom_id res chain seq x y z
N MET A 1 -8.22 16.50 13.21
CA MET A 1 -7.50 15.37 13.83
C MET A 1 -8.23 14.03 13.68
N ILE A 2 -9.54 13.93 13.95
CA ILE A 2 -10.26 12.64 13.90
C ILE A 2 -10.29 12.02 12.48
N LEU A 3 -10.48 12.82 11.43
CA LEU A 3 -10.52 12.32 10.04
C LEU A 3 -9.20 11.72 9.55
N SER A 4 -8.06 12.34 9.93
CA SER A 4 -6.72 11.86 9.57
C SER A 4 -6.41 10.52 10.21
N ASN A 5 -6.86 10.32 11.45
CA ASN A 5 -6.73 9.04 12.15
C ASN A 5 -7.59 7.95 11.50
N GLY A 6 -8.77 8.30 10.94
CA GLY A 6 -9.65 7.35 10.25
C GLY A 6 -9.04 6.74 8.99
N ILE A 7 -8.41 7.57 8.15
CA ILE A 7 -7.71 7.11 6.93
C ILE A 7 -6.55 6.18 7.30
N MET A 8 -5.75 6.58 8.29
CA MET A 8 -4.62 5.79 8.78
C MET A 8 -5.05 4.43 9.34
N VAL A 9 -6.07 4.40 10.21
CA VAL A 9 -6.60 3.15 10.77
C VAL A 9 -7.17 2.23 9.69
N SER A 10 -7.81 2.79 8.66
CA SER A 10 -8.34 2.02 7.53
C SER A 10 -7.21 1.36 6.75
N ILE A 11 -6.12 2.07 6.46
CA ILE A 11 -4.96 1.53 5.76
C ILE A 11 -4.30 0.40 6.58
N ILE A 12 -4.15 0.59 7.89
CA ILE A 12 -3.60 -0.44 8.79
C ILE A 12 -4.49 -1.69 8.80
N GLY A 13 -5.81 -1.51 8.85
CA GLY A 13 -6.76 -2.62 8.80
C GLY A 13 -6.67 -3.42 7.51
N ILE A 14 -6.61 -2.73 6.36
CA ILE A 14 -6.46 -3.35 5.04
C ILE A 14 -5.11 -4.09 4.94
N ASN A 15 -4.01 -3.45 5.34
CA ASN A 15 -2.68 -4.08 5.33
C ASN A 15 -2.63 -5.33 6.21
N THR A 16 -3.24 -5.28 7.38
CA THR A 16 -3.34 -6.44 8.28
C THR A 16 -4.16 -7.57 7.64
N GLY A 17 -5.31 -7.24 7.03
CA GLY A 17 -6.14 -8.20 6.28
C GLY A 17 -5.40 -8.85 5.11
N LEU A 18 -4.65 -8.05 4.35
CA LEU A 18 -3.84 -8.52 3.22
C LEU A 18 -2.73 -9.47 3.70
N LYS A 19 -2.00 -9.09 4.76
CA LYS A 19 -0.96 -9.92 5.38
C LYS A 19 -1.52 -11.27 5.83
N MET A 20 -2.65 -11.27 6.55
CA MET A 20 -3.30 -12.52 6.98
C MET A 20 -3.72 -13.41 5.81
N SER A 21 -4.25 -12.80 4.74
CA SER A 21 -4.67 -13.54 3.54
C SER A 21 -3.48 -14.19 2.83
N ILE A 22 -2.39 -13.46 2.65
CA ILE A 22 -1.16 -13.98 2.04
C ILE A 22 -0.57 -15.12 2.87
N ILE A 23 -0.50 -14.95 4.20
CA ILE A 23 -0.02 -16.00 5.10
C ILE A 23 -0.89 -17.26 4.93
N LYS A 24 -2.22 -17.13 5.00
CA LYS A 24 -3.14 -18.27 4.83
C LYS A 24 -2.96 -18.98 3.50
N LEU A 25 -2.87 -18.24 2.39
CA LEU A 25 -2.68 -18.80 1.05
C LEU A 25 -1.36 -19.56 0.95
N ILE A 26 -0.27 -19.00 1.46
CA ILE A 26 1.06 -19.63 1.39
C ILE A 26 1.15 -20.83 2.34
N THR A 27 0.55 -20.76 3.52
CA THR A 27 0.46 -21.93 4.42
C THR A 27 -0.40 -23.04 3.85
N TRP A 28 -1.40 -22.72 3.02
CA TRP A 28 -2.26 -23.71 2.38
C TRP A 28 -1.56 -24.50 1.27
N ILE A 29 -0.54 -23.93 0.61
CA ILE A 29 0.27 -24.64 -0.40
C ILE A 29 1.04 -25.82 0.22
N GLY A 30 1.38 -25.75 1.51
CA GLY A 30 2.00 -26.86 2.25
C GLY A 30 3.46 -27.13 1.86
N TYR A 31 4.38 -26.21 2.17
CA TYR A 31 5.82 -26.37 1.90
C TYR A 31 6.50 -27.37 2.85
N ASP A 32 7.45 -28.14 2.32
CA ASP A 32 8.11 -29.25 3.03
C ASP A 32 9.05 -28.79 4.17
N THR A 33 9.56 -27.55 4.12
CA THR A 33 10.46 -27.03 5.15
C THR A 33 9.95 -25.72 5.75
N HIS A 34 10.18 -25.55 7.06
CA HIS A 34 9.84 -24.32 7.78
C HIS A 34 10.60 -23.10 7.23
N SER A 35 11.85 -23.27 6.83
CA SER A 35 12.67 -22.19 6.25
C SER A 35 12.17 -21.73 4.89
N GLU A 36 11.73 -22.66 4.04
CA GLU A 36 11.13 -22.31 2.76
C GLU A 36 9.77 -21.61 2.96
N LEU A 37 8.91 -22.17 3.81
CA LEU A 37 7.61 -21.58 4.14
C LEU A 37 7.77 -20.12 4.61
N MET A 38 8.67 -19.88 5.57
CA MET A 38 8.91 -18.54 6.10
C MET A 38 9.47 -17.59 5.03
N THR A 39 10.36 -18.06 4.15
CA THR A 39 10.90 -17.25 3.06
C THR A 39 9.81 -16.84 2.07
N LYS A 40 8.91 -17.77 1.71
CA LYS A 40 7.80 -17.50 0.80
C LYS A 40 6.80 -16.54 1.43
N ILE A 41 6.46 -16.73 2.71
CA ILE A 41 5.60 -15.81 3.47
C ILE A 41 6.18 -14.40 3.48
N THR A 42 7.44 -14.25 3.89
CA THR A 42 8.09 -12.93 3.97
C THR A 42 8.13 -12.24 2.62
N LYS A 43 8.50 -12.94 1.55
CA LYS A 43 8.49 -12.38 0.19
C LYS A 43 7.08 -11.99 -0.24
N GLY A 44 6.10 -12.86 -0.05
CA GLY A 44 4.71 -12.61 -0.44
C GLY A 44 4.12 -11.41 0.31
N VAL A 45 4.29 -11.37 1.63
CA VAL A 45 3.82 -10.26 2.47
C VAL A 45 4.53 -8.97 2.10
N PHE A 46 5.84 -9.00 1.88
CA PHE A 46 6.60 -7.82 1.43
C PHE A 46 6.05 -7.27 0.11
N PHE A 47 5.94 -8.10 -0.93
CA PHE A 47 5.43 -7.64 -2.23
C PHE A 47 3.99 -7.14 -2.14
N GLY A 48 3.12 -7.84 -1.41
CA GLY A 48 1.72 -7.43 -1.24
C GLY A 48 1.59 -6.08 -0.52
N LEU A 49 2.28 -5.91 0.61
CA LEU A 49 2.24 -4.67 1.37
C LEU A 49 2.94 -3.51 0.66
N PHE A 50 4.07 -3.77 0.01
CA PHE A 50 4.80 -2.78 -0.77
C PHE A 50 3.96 -2.27 -1.95
N PHE A 51 3.28 -3.18 -2.66
CA PHE A 51 2.39 -2.78 -3.74
C PHE A 51 1.19 -1.97 -3.21
N ASN A 52 0.53 -2.42 -2.15
CA ASN A 52 -0.64 -1.73 -1.60
C ASN A 52 -0.30 -0.35 -1.00
N THR A 53 0.77 -0.28 -0.22
CA THR A 53 1.10 0.91 0.58
C THR A 53 2.09 1.84 -0.13
N GLY A 54 3.07 1.27 -0.83
CA GLY A 54 4.11 2.04 -1.53
C GLY A 54 3.68 2.51 -2.91
N ILE A 55 2.95 1.69 -3.66
CA ILE A 55 2.60 1.98 -5.06
C ILE A 55 1.17 2.51 -5.17
N LEU A 56 0.17 1.73 -4.75
CA LEU A 56 -1.25 2.11 -4.96
C LEU A 56 -1.63 3.39 -4.24
N LEU A 57 -1.17 3.58 -3.00
CA LEU A 57 -1.46 4.80 -2.24
C LEU A 57 -0.95 6.06 -2.93
N VAL A 58 0.24 5.98 -3.55
CA VAL A 58 0.80 7.09 -4.35
C VAL A 58 -0.02 7.28 -5.62
N LEU A 59 -0.20 6.22 -6.42
CA LEU A 59 -0.88 6.30 -7.71
C LEU A 59 -2.32 6.81 -7.60
N THR A 60 -3.06 6.39 -6.57
CA THR A 60 -4.46 6.81 -6.36
C THR A 60 -4.58 8.29 -5.97
N ASN A 61 -3.52 8.86 -5.38
CA ASN A 61 -3.49 10.27 -5.00
C ASN A 61 -2.84 11.18 -6.07
N SER A 62 -2.10 10.61 -7.01
CA SER A 62 -1.46 11.32 -8.11
C SER A 62 -2.43 11.63 -9.25
N ASN A 63 -2.23 12.78 -9.87
CA ASN A 63 -2.96 13.22 -11.05
C ASN A 63 -2.10 13.10 -12.32
N PHE A 64 -2.53 12.29 -13.28
CA PHE A 64 -1.81 12.06 -14.55
C PHE A 64 -2.39 12.83 -15.74
N SER A 65 -3.25 13.83 -15.50
CA SER A 65 -3.87 14.63 -16.57
C SER A 65 -2.86 15.27 -17.52
N ASP A 66 -1.67 15.64 -17.03
CA ASP A 66 -0.62 16.28 -17.82
C ASP A 66 0.31 15.28 -18.54
N VAL A 67 0.26 14.00 -18.18
CA VAL A 67 1.17 12.96 -18.70
C VAL A 67 0.51 12.13 -19.80
N SER A 68 -0.76 11.73 -19.61
CA SER A 68 -1.47 10.90 -20.60
C SER A 68 -2.97 10.96 -20.42
N THR A 69 -3.69 11.16 -21.53
CA THR A 69 -5.15 11.15 -21.60
C THR A 69 -5.75 9.79 -21.24
N TRP A 70 -5.02 8.68 -21.48
CA TRP A 70 -5.50 7.35 -21.11
C TRP A 70 -5.30 7.09 -19.61
N LEU A 71 -4.10 7.36 -19.06
CA LEU A 71 -3.83 7.16 -17.64
C LEU A 71 -4.68 8.07 -16.75
N SER A 72 -5.02 9.27 -17.22
CA SER A 72 -5.84 10.22 -16.47
C SER A 72 -7.29 9.74 -16.26
N THR A 73 -7.77 8.75 -17.04
CA THR A 73 -9.11 8.16 -16.81
C THR A 73 -9.18 7.29 -15.56
N VAL A 74 -8.04 6.76 -15.11
CA VAL A 74 -7.93 5.90 -13.92
C VAL A 74 -7.24 6.62 -12.76
N PHE A 75 -6.25 7.46 -13.07
CA PHE A 75 -5.43 8.17 -12.10
C PHE A 75 -5.65 9.69 -12.17
N HIS A 76 -6.86 10.10 -11.77
CA HIS A 76 -7.29 11.49 -11.63
C HIS A 76 -7.31 11.91 -10.15
N GLY A 77 -6.20 11.66 -9.44
CA GLY A 77 -6.05 12.02 -8.04
C GLY A 77 -6.07 13.53 -7.79
N THR A 78 -6.17 13.93 -6.52
CA THR A 78 -6.34 15.33 -6.11
C THR A 78 -5.06 16.17 -6.29
N TYR A 79 -3.90 15.52 -6.38
CA TYR A 79 -2.61 16.20 -6.30
C TYR A 79 -1.83 16.12 -7.60
N TYR A 80 -1.46 17.29 -8.12
CA TYR A 80 -0.46 17.45 -9.18
C TYR A 80 0.96 17.26 -8.62
N ASP A 81 1.91 17.05 -9.52
CA ASP A 81 3.32 16.84 -9.20
C ASP A 81 3.89 17.95 -8.29
N TYR A 82 4.75 17.54 -7.34
CA TYR A 82 5.45 18.41 -6.39
C TYR A 82 4.56 19.30 -5.50
N SER A 83 3.26 19.02 -5.36
CA SER A 83 2.42 19.84 -4.48
C SER A 83 2.85 19.69 -3.01
N PRO A 84 3.08 20.80 -2.27
CA PRO A 84 3.42 20.74 -0.84
C PRO A 84 2.39 19.96 -0.01
N ARG A 85 1.13 20.01 -0.44
CA ARG A 85 0.01 19.30 0.21
C ARG A 85 0.07 17.79 0.00
N TRP A 86 0.60 17.30 -1.13
CA TRP A 86 0.84 15.88 -1.34
C TRP A 86 1.88 15.36 -0.34
N TYR A 87 3.00 16.06 -0.16
CA TYR A 87 4.01 15.67 0.82
C TYR A 87 3.46 15.66 2.25
N ALA A 88 2.68 16.68 2.61
CA ALA A 88 2.11 16.80 3.95
C ALA A 88 1.04 15.73 4.27
N MET A 89 0.26 15.29 3.28
CA MET A 89 -0.87 14.38 3.49
C MET A 89 -0.56 12.94 3.08
N VAL A 90 -0.06 12.74 1.86
CA VAL A 90 0.23 11.43 1.29
C VAL A 90 1.58 10.93 1.78
N GLY A 91 2.60 11.79 1.75
CA GLY A 91 3.95 11.46 2.22
C GLY A 91 3.99 11.09 3.70
N SER A 92 3.34 11.88 4.56
CA SER A 92 3.26 11.58 5.99
C SER A 92 2.53 10.25 6.27
N THR A 93 1.42 10.00 5.59
CA THR A 93 0.67 8.72 5.69
C THR A 93 1.52 7.54 5.25
N LEU A 94 2.30 7.69 4.17
CA LEU A 94 3.18 6.63 3.67
C LEU A 94 4.30 6.30 4.67
N VAL A 95 4.93 7.32 5.27
CA VAL A 95 5.95 7.10 6.31
C VAL A 95 5.34 6.45 7.56
N SER A 96 4.18 6.95 8.04
CA SER A 96 3.53 6.39 9.23
C SER A 96 3.07 4.95 9.04
N THR A 97 2.61 4.59 7.84
CA THR A 97 2.20 3.21 7.54
C THR A 97 3.38 2.25 7.41
N MET A 98 4.54 2.72 6.96
CA MET A 98 5.78 1.93 6.95
C MET A 98 6.35 1.66 8.35
N GLN A 99 6.18 2.59 9.30
CA GLN A 99 6.63 2.39 10.69
C GLN A 99 5.79 1.36 11.47
N LEU A 100 4.56 1.08 11.01
CA LEU A 100 3.60 0.23 11.71
C LEU A 100 3.46 -1.18 11.12
N ASN A 101 4.08 -1.44 9.97
CA ASN A 101 4.12 -2.76 9.30
C ASN A 101 5.27 -3.63 9.83
#